data_AF-A0AB35U525-F1
#
_entry.id   AF-A0AB35U525-F1
#
_cell.length_a   1.000
_cell.length_b   1.000
_cell.length_c   1.000
_cell.angle_alpha   90.00
_cell.angle_beta   90.00
_cell.angle_gamma   90.00
#
_symmetry.space_group_name_H-M   'P 1'
#
loop_
_entity.id
_entity.type
_entity.pdbx_description
1 polymer ?
#
loop_
_entity_poly.entity_id
_entity_poly.type
_entity_poly.pdbx_seq_one_letter_code
_entity_poly.pdbx_strand_id
1 'polypeptide(L)'
;MTNNEVSDSETKALIKAGHHPGDEEWEKLGIARHVTWPRTVCSIEGHDVNGKPLTGNYIGPAGQKDSGQPMANGFKANCIYFKLGFLDKDSVALGRQFRELLPILWMKSGAVGKCPELGADEKIPDIMILPENHMLILSAESKYETMVKALEEHPEIDSVYIVTNSESAYRDMVNGLNVDKTYQLYRDYLDNFRINTVSRR
;
A
#
# COMPACT_ATOMS: atom_id res chain seq x y z
N MET A 1 10.25 -8.55 3.09
CA MET A 1 9.19 -9.24 3.86
C MET A 1 9.85 -9.90 5.05
N THR A 2 9.39 -9.60 6.27
CA THR A 2 9.91 -10.25 7.50
C THR A 2 8.71 -10.71 8.31
N ASN A 3 8.81 -11.92 8.88
CA ASN A 3 7.85 -12.37 9.87
C ASN A 3 8.08 -11.61 11.18
N ASN A 4 7.04 -11.52 12.02
CA ASN A 4 7.14 -10.92 13.34
C ASN A 4 7.52 -11.97 14.39
N GLU A 5 8.70 -12.57 14.22
CA GLU A 5 9.19 -13.66 15.07
C GLU A 5 9.62 -13.17 16.45
N VAL A 6 9.32 -13.96 17.48
CA VAL A 6 9.66 -13.69 18.89
C VAL A 6 10.70 -14.73 19.33
N SER A 7 11.63 -14.36 20.21
CA SER A 7 12.67 -15.29 20.66
C SER A 7 12.10 -16.45 21.49
N ASP A 8 12.78 -17.60 21.52
CA ASP A 8 12.36 -18.78 22.29
C ASP A 8 12.11 -18.47 23.78
N SER A 9 12.92 -17.60 24.38
CA SER A 9 12.76 -17.17 25.77
C SER A 9 11.51 -16.34 25.99
N GLU A 10 11.26 -15.38 25.10
CA GLU A 10 10.08 -14.50 25.18
C GLU A 10 8.80 -15.27 24.88
N THR A 11 8.83 -16.18 23.88
CA THR A 11 7.72 -17.10 23.59
C THR A 11 7.32 -17.92 24.82
N LYS A 12 8.28 -18.52 25.54
CA LYS A 12 7.98 -19.28 26.76
C LYS A 12 7.36 -18.41 27.85
N ALA A 13 7.83 -17.17 28.00
CA ALA A 13 7.28 -16.23 28.98
C ALA A 13 5.85 -15.79 28.62
N LEU A 14 5.60 -15.47 27.34
CA LEU A 14 4.29 -15.07 26.82
C LEU A 14 3.26 -16.19 26.96
N ILE A 15 3.61 -17.42 26.58
CA ILE A 15 2.73 -18.59 26.75
C ILE A 15 2.38 -18.79 28.22
N LYS A 16 3.36 -18.68 29.13
CA LYS A 16 3.14 -18.79 30.58
C LYS A 16 2.21 -17.68 31.10
N ALA A 17 2.23 -16.50 30.50
CA ALA A 17 1.33 -15.40 30.79
C ALA A 17 -0.04 -15.52 30.08
N GLY A 18 -0.24 -16.54 29.25
CA GLY A 18 -1.50 -16.79 28.53
C GLY A 18 -1.63 -16.09 27.18
N HIS A 19 -0.56 -15.47 26.68
CA HIS A 19 -0.54 -14.80 25.38
C HIS A 19 -0.16 -15.77 24.25
N HIS A 20 -0.74 -15.52 23.07
CA HIS A 20 -0.59 -16.33 21.87
C HIS A 20 -0.12 -15.49 20.68
N PRO A 21 0.46 -16.11 19.63
CA PRO A 21 0.76 -15.41 18.39
C PRO A 21 -0.45 -14.66 17.83
N GLY A 22 -0.29 -13.37 17.57
CA GLY A 22 -1.35 -12.47 17.13
C GLY A 22 -1.91 -11.56 18.23
N ASP A 23 -1.70 -11.89 19.51
CA ASP A 23 -2.02 -10.98 20.61
C ASP A 23 -1.10 -9.75 20.57
N GLU A 24 -1.59 -8.61 21.05
CA GLU A 24 -0.85 -7.34 20.97
C GLU A 24 0.50 -7.40 21.72
N GLU A 25 0.50 -8.07 22.86
CA GLU A 25 1.63 -8.33 23.75
C GLU A 25 2.68 -9.22 23.09
N TRP A 26 2.23 -10.18 22.28
CA TRP A 26 3.13 -11.01 21.48
C TRP A 26 3.73 -10.19 20.33
N GLU A 27 2.87 -9.47 19.61
CA GLU A 27 3.26 -8.71 18.43
C GLU A 27 4.27 -7.59 18.75
N LYS A 28 4.19 -7.00 19.94
CA LYS A 28 5.11 -5.94 20.41
C LYS A 28 6.56 -6.40 20.60
N LEU A 29 6.79 -7.70 20.84
CA LEU A 29 8.12 -8.26 21.06
C LEU A 29 8.76 -8.82 19.80
N GLY A 30 8.00 -8.97 18.72
CA GLY A 30 8.50 -9.59 17.50
C GLY A 30 9.52 -8.71 16.76
N ILE A 31 10.48 -9.36 16.07
CA ILE A 31 11.59 -8.70 15.36
C ILE A 31 11.11 -7.67 14.33
N ALA A 32 9.99 -7.94 13.65
CA ALA A 32 9.47 -7.01 12.65
C ALA A 32 9.06 -5.70 13.30
N ARG A 33 8.16 -5.75 14.29
CA ARG A 33 7.59 -4.55 14.93
C ARG A 33 8.53 -3.90 15.92
N HIS A 34 9.32 -4.68 16.66
CA HIS A 34 10.18 -4.17 17.72
C HIS A 34 11.51 -3.62 17.21
N VAL A 35 12.04 -4.21 16.13
CA VAL A 35 13.41 -3.90 15.66
C VAL A 35 13.41 -3.35 14.24
N THR A 36 12.88 -4.12 13.30
CA THR A 36 13.04 -3.82 11.86
C THR A 36 12.28 -2.57 11.45
N TRP A 37 11.04 -2.44 11.90
CA TRP A 37 10.19 -1.30 11.55
C TRP A 37 10.71 0.01 12.15
N PRO A 38 11.00 0.11 13.46
CA PRO A 38 11.58 1.32 14.03
C PRO A 38 12.89 1.68 13.36
N ARG A 39 13.78 0.70 13.12
CA ARG A 39 15.09 0.96 12.50
C ARG A 39 14.97 1.56 11.10
N THR A 40 14.01 1.11 10.31
CA THR A 40 13.77 1.63 8.96
C THR A 40 13.24 3.07 9.03
N VAL A 41 12.29 3.35 9.94
CA VAL A 41 11.80 4.71 10.19
C VAL A 41 12.93 5.63 10.62
N CYS A 42 13.71 5.22 11.64
CA CYS A 42 14.88 5.94 12.12
C CYS A 42 15.88 6.27 11.02
N SER A 43 16.12 5.34 10.08
CA SER A 43 17.05 5.56 8.96
C SER A 43 16.53 6.58 7.96
N ILE A 44 15.20 6.67 7.79
CA ILE A 44 14.52 7.63 6.92
C ILE A 44 14.44 9.01 7.58
N GLU A 45 14.15 9.07 8.87
CA GLU A 45 14.02 10.34 9.62
C GLU A 45 15.38 10.90 10.08
N GLY A 46 16.42 10.08 10.13
CA GLY A 46 17.76 10.50 10.51
C GLY A 46 18.01 10.57 12.01
N HIS A 47 17.16 9.95 12.83
CA HIS A 47 17.37 9.87 14.29
C HIS A 47 17.08 8.47 14.84
N ASP A 48 17.62 8.14 16.00
CA ASP A 48 17.32 6.90 16.71
C ASP A 48 15.89 6.90 17.31
N VAL A 49 15.53 5.80 17.96
CA VAL A 49 14.20 5.62 18.59
C VAL A 49 13.91 6.60 19.73
N ASN A 50 14.93 7.32 20.22
CA ASN A 50 14.81 8.35 21.26
C ASN A 50 14.86 9.77 20.67
N GLY A 51 14.88 9.91 19.34
CA GLY A 51 14.97 11.20 18.65
C GLY A 51 16.38 11.78 18.56
N LYS A 52 17.43 11.04 18.96
CA LYS A 52 18.80 11.53 18.85
C LYS A 52 19.31 11.36 17.40
N PRO A 53 19.91 12.39 16.77
CA PRO A 53 20.43 12.28 15.41
C PRO A 53 21.39 11.10 15.22
N LEU A 54 21.24 10.39 14.10
CA LEU A 54 22.12 9.28 13.75
C LEU A 54 23.54 9.78 13.45
N THR A 55 24.54 9.05 13.94
CA THR A 55 25.95 9.40 13.77
C THR A 55 26.57 8.77 12.53
N GLY A 56 27.45 9.50 11.85
CA GLY A 56 28.21 9.02 10.70
C GLY A 56 27.55 9.35 9.37
N ASN A 57 28.15 8.85 8.30
CA ASN A 57 27.75 9.10 6.93
C ASN A 57 27.35 7.78 6.24
N TYR A 58 26.37 7.84 5.35
CA TYR A 58 26.08 6.74 4.44
C TYR A 58 27.26 6.51 3.47
N ILE A 59 27.32 5.34 2.85
CA ILE A 59 28.35 5.03 1.85
C ILE A 59 28.01 5.81 0.57
N GLY A 60 28.95 6.64 0.09
CA GLY A 60 28.76 7.41 -1.14
C GLY A 60 28.90 6.55 -2.42
N PRO A 61 28.60 7.11 -3.60
CA PRO A 61 28.60 6.41 -4.89
C PRO A 61 29.93 5.70 -5.24
N ALA A 62 31.04 6.14 -4.64
CA ALA A 62 32.38 5.56 -4.83
C ALA A 62 32.77 4.52 -3.76
N GLY A 63 31.82 4.05 -2.93
CA GLY A 63 32.10 3.08 -1.86
C GLY A 63 32.83 3.65 -0.64
N GLN A 64 33.09 4.96 -0.61
CA GLN A 64 33.81 5.63 0.49
C GLN A 64 32.82 6.17 1.53
N LYS A 65 33.02 5.81 2.80
CA LYS A 65 32.17 6.23 3.93
C LYS A 65 32.12 7.74 4.12
N ASP A 66 33.21 8.46 3.87
CA ASP A 66 33.29 9.90 4.09
C ASP A 66 32.75 10.74 2.92
N SER A 67 32.33 10.09 1.83
CA SER A 67 31.80 10.74 0.63
C SER A 67 30.27 10.74 0.53
N GLY A 68 29.58 10.02 1.42
CA GLY A 68 28.12 9.98 1.44
C GLY A 68 27.51 11.01 2.38
N GLN A 69 26.19 11.17 2.27
CA GLN A 69 25.46 12.14 3.08
C GLN A 69 25.41 11.73 4.57
N PRO A 70 25.36 12.71 5.50
CA PRO A 70 25.14 12.45 6.92
C PRO A 70 23.89 11.61 7.15
N MET A 71 23.99 10.59 8.01
CA MET A 71 22.82 9.76 8.36
C MET A 71 21.72 10.59 9.02
N ALA A 72 22.12 11.64 9.77
CA ALA A 72 21.22 12.60 10.39
C ALA A 72 20.31 13.36 9.41
N ASN A 73 20.67 13.42 8.13
CA ASN A 73 19.83 14.07 7.12
C ASN A 73 18.64 13.19 6.70
N GLY A 74 18.66 11.90 7.03
CA GLY A 74 17.62 10.97 6.61
C GLY A 74 17.49 10.85 5.08
N PHE A 75 16.28 10.55 4.63
CA PHE A 75 15.91 10.45 3.22
C PHE A 75 14.56 11.11 2.97
N LYS A 76 14.40 11.74 1.80
CA LYS A 76 13.10 12.25 1.33
C LYS A 76 12.24 11.10 0.80
N ALA A 77 11.84 10.20 1.70
CA ALA A 77 11.04 9.02 1.42
C ALA A 77 9.99 8.80 2.52
N ASN A 78 8.96 8.04 2.21
CA ASN A 78 7.97 7.54 3.17
C ASN A 78 8.21 6.05 3.45
N CYS A 79 7.74 5.57 4.61
CA CYS A 79 7.66 4.15 4.90
C CYS A 79 6.32 3.85 5.56
N ILE A 80 5.62 2.85 5.02
CA ILE A 80 4.36 2.37 5.54
C ILE A 80 4.44 0.85 5.63
N TYR A 81 3.94 0.29 6.72
CA TYR A 81 3.91 -1.14 6.95
C TYR A 81 2.48 -1.67 6.79
N PHE A 82 2.33 -2.69 5.97
CA PHE A 82 1.07 -3.40 5.81
C PHE A 82 1.20 -4.81 6.37
N LYS A 83 0.18 -5.26 7.10
CA LYS A 83 0.02 -6.67 7.42
C LYS A 83 -0.53 -7.37 6.19
N LEU A 84 0.27 -8.25 5.59
CA LEU A 84 -0.21 -9.09 4.50
C LEU A 84 -1.22 -10.09 5.05
N GLY A 85 -2.42 -10.04 4.50
CA GLY A 85 -3.51 -10.97 4.77
C GLY A 85 -4.08 -11.54 3.48
N PHE A 86 -4.98 -12.50 3.62
CA PHE A 86 -5.78 -13.00 2.51
C PHE A 86 -7.16 -12.37 2.56
N LEU A 87 -7.62 -11.90 1.41
CA LEU A 87 -9.00 -11.42 1.25
C LEU A 87 -9.87 -12.58 0.73
N ASP A 88 -11.13 -12.58 1.15
CA ASP A 88 -12.11 -13.53 0.65
C ASP A 88 -12.58 -13.08 -0.73
N LYS A 89 -12.55 -14.01 -1.68
CA LYS A 89 -12.84 -13.72 -3.09
C LYS A 89 -14.23 -13.13 -3.29
N ASP A 90 -15.22 -13.73 -2.63
CA ASP A 90 -16.63 -13.37 -2.78
C ASP A 90 -16.92 -12.03 -2.08
N SER A 91 -16.28 -11.79 -0.94
CA SER A 91 -16.35 -10.51 -0.22
C SER A 91 -15.75 -9.35 -1.01
N VAL A 92 -14.64 -9.59 -1.73
CA VAL A 92 -14.08 -8.58 -2.67
C VAL A 92 -15.01 -8.36 -3.85
N ALA A 93 -15.52 -9.42 -4.48
CA ALA A 93 -16.42 -9.32 -5.63
C ALA A 93 -17.72 -8.56 -5.31
N LEU A 94 -18.20 -8.65 -4.05
CA LEU A 94 -19.34 -7.91 -3.54
C LEU A 94 -18.99 -6.48 -3.07
N GLY A 95 -17.75 -6.02 -3.28
CA GLY A 95 -17.26 -4.69 -2.90
C GLY A 95 -17.14 -4.45 -1.39
N ARG A 96 -17.24 -5.51 -0.57
CA ARG A 96 -17.22 -5.41 0.90
C ARG A 96 -15.82 -5.13 1.46
N GLN A 97 -14.78 -5.40 0.67
CA GLN A 97 -13.38 -5.25 1.07
C GLN A 97 -12.61 -4.24 0.19
N PHE A 98 -13.30 -3.34 -0.51
CA PHE A 98 -12.65 -2.31 -1.33
C PHE A 98 -11.62 -1.48 -0.56
N ARG A 99 -11.89 -1.18 0.72
CA ARG A 99 -10.96 -0.44 1.60
C ARG A 99 -9.60 -1.12 1.72
N GLU A 100 -9.60 -2.45 1.81
CA GLU A 100 -8.37 -3.26 1.88
C GLU A 100 -7.56 -3.23 0.58
N LEU A 101 -8.19 -2.82 -0.54
CA LEU A 101 -7.52 -2.71 -1.83
C LEU A 101 -6.82 -1.37 -2.03
N LEU A 102 -7.22 -0.31 -1.32
CA LEU A 102 -6.66 1.04 -1.51
C LEU A 102 -5.13 1.08 -1.44
N PRO A 103 -4.46 0.43 -0.47
CA PRO A 103 -3.00 0.38 -0.44
C PRO A 103 -2.39 -0.26 -1.69
N ILE A 104 -3.04 -1.29 -2.24
CA ILE A 104 -2.55 -2.00 -3.43
C ILE A 104 -2.70 -1.12 -4.66
N LEU A 105 -3.82 -0.42 -4.81
CA LEU A 105 -4.03 0.52 -5.92
C LEU A 105 -3.04 1.67 -5.86
N TRP A 106 -2.83 2.23 -4.66
CA TRP A 106 -1.83 3.27 -4.40
C TRP A 106 -0.41 2.81 -4.76
N MET A 107 0.00 1.61 -4.32
CA MET A 107 1.31 1.04 -4.68
C MET A 107 1.44 0.80 -6.19
N LYS A 108 0.37 0.34 -6.84
CA LYS A 108 0.34 0.15 -8.30
C LYS A 108 0.41 1.47 -9.08
N SER A 109 0.01 2.57 -8.45
CA SER A 109 0.13 3.94 -8.96
C SER A 109 1.46 4.62 -8.59
N GLY A 110 2.41 3.90 -7.98
CA GLY A 110 3.74 4.41 -7.66
C GLY A 110 3.94 4.87 -6.22
N ALA A 111 2.95 4.69 -5.33
CA ALA A 111 3.04 4.98 -3.91
C ALA A 111 3.46 6.44 -3.57
N VAL A 112 3.04 7.40 -4.40
CA VAL A 112 3.31 8.84 -4.20
C VAL A 112 2.30 9.41 -3.21
N GLY A 113 2.74 10.32 -2.33
CA GLY A 113 1.88 10.96 -1.33
C GLY A 113 1.52 10.07 -0.13
N LYS A 114 0.57 10.51 0.69
CA LYS A 114 0.03 9.71 1.80
C LYS A 114 -0.87 8.60 1.23
N CYS A 115 -0.75 7.37 1.72
CA CYS A 115 -1.68 6.29 1.34
C CYS A 115 -3.13 6.72 1.64
N PRO A 116 -4.05 6.63 0.66
CA PRO A 116 -5.47 6.90 0.88
C PRO A 116 -6.07 5.95 1.91
N GLU A 117 -6.94 6.48 2.75
CA GLU A 117 -7.64 5.73 3.82
C GLU A 117 -9.13 6.07 3.74
N LEU A 118 -9.99 5.08 4.02
CA LEU A 118 -11.42 5.26 4.21
C LEU A 118 -11.79 4.77 5.60
N GLY A 119 -12.62 5.52 6.31
CA GLY A 119 -13.10 5.11 7.64
C GLY A 119 -13.86 3.78 7.58
N ALA A 120 -13.84 3.01 8.68
CA ALA A 120 -14.52 1.70 8.74
C ALA A 120 -16.01 1.80 8.33
N ASP A 121 -16.70 2.82 8.82
CA ASP A 121 -18.13 3.06 8.55
C ASP A 121 -18.39 4.05 7.40
N GLU A 122 -17.33 4.58 6.77
CA GLU A 122 -17.46 5.57 5.71
C GLU A 122 -17.93 4.93 4.41
N LYS A 123 -19.06 5.37 3.85
CA LYS A 123 -19.54 4.85 2.57
C LYS A 123 -18.47 5.05 1.49
N ILE A 124 -18.19 4.00 0.71
CA ILE A 124 -17.29 4.08 -0.44
C ILE A 124 -17.81 5.14 -1.42
N PRO A 125 -17.03 6.18 -1.75
CA PRO A 125 -17.43 7.19 -2.71
C PRO A 125 -17.64 6.61 -4.12
N ASP A 126 -18.60 7.16 -4.84
CA ASP A 126 -18.83 6.81 -6.25
C ASP A 126 -17.63 7.17 -7.14
N ILE A 127 -16.85 8.16 -6.72
CA ILE A 127 -15.59 8.60 -7.33
C ILE A 127 -14.62 9.07 -6.24
N MET A 128 -13.35 8.70 -6.38
CA MET A 128 -12.24 9.19 -5.54
C MET A 128 -11.21 9.84 -6.45
N ILE A 129 -11.04 11.16 -6.33
CA ILE A 129 -10.06 11.94 -7.09
C ILE A 129 -8.87 12.18 -6.14
N LEU A 130 -7.70 11.64 -6.47
CA LEU A 130 -6.53 11.63 -5.58
C LEU A 130 -5.30 12.20 -6.32
N PRO A 131 -5.24 13.54 -6.55
CA PRO A 131 -4.19 14.14 -7.37
C PRO A 131 -2.79 14.00 -6.77
N GLU A 132 -2.65 14.12 -5.45
CA GLU A 132 -1.37 13.90 -4.73
C GLU A 132 -0.82 12.48 -4.91
N ASN A 133 -1.69 11.53 -5.18
CA ASN A 133 -1.35 10.13 -5.41
C ASN A 133 -1.28 9.78 -6.91
N HIS A 134 -1.54 10.76 -7.79
CA HIS A 134 -1.57 10.62 -9.24
C HIS A 134 -2.61 9.57 -9.72
N MET A 135 -3.68 9.36 -8.95
CA MET A 135 -4.67 8.33 -9.25
C MET A 135 -6.13 8.79 -9.09
N LEU A 136 -7.03 8.13 -9.80
CA LEU A 136 -8.48 8.29 -9.66
C LEU A 136 -9.15 6.92 -9.63
N ILE A 137 -10.17 6.77 -8.79
CA ILE A 137 -10.98 5.54 -8.74
C ILE A 137 -12.45 5.88 -9.04
N LEU A 138 -13.00 5.24 -10.07
CA LEU A 138 -14.41 5.31 -10.45
C LEU A 138 -15.13 4.06 -9.94
N SER A 139 -15.94 4.21 -8.89
CA SER A 139 -16.71 3.13 -8.29
C SER A 139 -18.09 2.93 -8.92
N ALA A 140 -18.64 3.98 -9.55
CA ALA A 140 -19.95 3.95 -10.20
C ALA A 140 -19.86 4.50 -11.63
N GLU A 141 -20.22 3.67 -12.61
CA GLU A 141 -20.21 4.03 -14.04
C GLU A 141 -21.04 5.28 -14.36
N SER A 142 -22.10 5.54 -13.58
CA SER A 142 -22.94 6.74 -13.70
C SER A 142 -22.20 8.06 -13.42
N LYS A 143 -20.98 8.02 -12.89
CA LYS A 143 -20.11 9.19 -12.66
C LYS A 143 -19.04 9.38 -13.74
N TYR A 144 -19.13 8.68 -14.86
CA TYR A 144 -18.16 8.80 -15.97
C TYR A 144 -17.91 10.25 -16.39
N GLU A 145 -18.96 11.05 -16.63
CA GLU A 145 -18.80 12.46 -17.01
C GLU A 145 -18.11 13.31 -15.93
N THR A 146 -18.32 12.98 -14.66
CA THR A 146 -17.65 13.65 -13.53
C THR A 146 -16.16 13.29 -13.52
N MET A 147 -15.82 12.03 -13.80
CA MET A 147 -14.43 11.58 -13.91
C MET A 147 -13.69 12.30 -15.05
N VAL A 148 -14.30 12.40 -16.24
CA VAL A 148 -13.65 13.07 -17.38
C VAL A 148 -13.30 14.51 -17.04
N LYS A 149 -14.22 15.27 -16.43
CA LYS A 149 -13.96 16.64 -15.98
C LYS A 149 -12.84 16.71 -14.94
N ALA A 150 -12.83 15.79 -13.98
CA ALA A 150 -11.77 15.73 -12.97
C ALA A 150 -10.38 15.47 -13.58
N LEU A 151 -10.30 14.64 -14.62
CA LEU A 151 -9.04 14.38 -15.33
C LEU A 151 -8.55 15.59 -16.14
N GLU A 152 -9.46 16.42 -16.65
CA GLU A 152 -9.11 17.70 -17.28
C GLU A 152 -8.59 18.72 -16.26
N GLU A 153 -9.17 18.74 -15.06
CA GLU A 153 -8.76 19.64 -13.96
C GLU A 153 -7.44 19.20 -13.28
N HIS A 154 -7.11 17.90 -13.35
CA HIS A 154 -5.95 17.29 -12.70
C HIS A 154 -5.06 16.52 -13.70
N PRO A 155 -4.29 17.22 -14.55
CA PRO A 155 -3.41 16.58 -15.54
C PRO A 155 -2.27 15.74 -14.93
N GLU A 156 -2.00 15.87 -13.63
CA GLU A 156 -1.07 15.03 -12.88
C GLU A 156 -1.56 13.60 -12.62
N ILE A 157 -2.87 13.34 -12.78
CA ILE A 157 -3.43 12.00 -12.62
C ILE A 157 -3.09 11.15 -13.83
N ASP A 158 -2.23 10.13 -13.63
CA ASP A 158 -1.75 9.23 -14.69
C ASP A 158 -2.35 7.82 -14.61
N SER A 159 -3.07 7.51 -13.53
CA SER A 159 -3.60 6.18 -13.22
C SER A 159 -5.10 6.21 -12.89
N VAL A 160 -5.93 5.56 -13.69
CA VAL A 160 -7.39 5.48 -13.48
C VAL A 160 -7.82 4.03 -13.23
N TYR A 161 -8.55 3.82 -12.14
CA TYR A 161 -9.15 2.54 -11.77
C TYR A 161 -10.66 2.59 -11.98
N ILE A 162 -11.20 1.66 -12.77
CA ILE A 162 -12.62 1.62 -13.09
C ILE A 162 -13.22 0.33 -12.54
N VAL A 163 -14.17 0.48 -11.63
CA VAL A 163 -14.88 -0.62 -10.99
C VAL A 163 -16.04 -1.06 -11.87
N THR A 164 -15.86 -2.14 -12.62
CA THR A 164 -16.91 -2.73 -13.47
C THR A 164 -16.67 -4.20 -13.74
N ASN A 165 -17.76 -4.98 -13.77
CA ASN A 165 -17.73 -6.39 -14.18
C ASN A 165 -17.83 -6.58 -15.70
N SER A 166 -18.10 -5.51 -16.46
CA SER A 166 -18.28 -5.57 -17.91
C SER A 166 -17.02 -5.10 -18.65
N GLU A 167 -16.40 -6.02 -19.39
CA GLU A 167 -15.21 -5.70 -20.20
C GLU A 167 -15.55 -4.78 -21.37
N SER A 168 -16.73 -4.90 -21.96
CA SER A 168 -17.17 -3.97 -23.01
C SER A 168 -17.35 -2.56 -22.44
N ALA A 169 -18.01 -2.42 -21.28
CA ALA A 169 -18.20 -1.12 -20.63
C ALA A 169 -16.85 -0.50 -20.25
N TYR A 170 -15.92 -1.30 -19.73
CA TYR A 170 -14.56 -0.84 -19.45
C TYR A 170 -13.86 -0.29 -20.71
N ARG A 171 -13.84 -1.06 -21.80
CA ARG A 171 -13.22 -0.66 -23.07
C ARG A 171 -13.85 0.63 -23.62
N ASP A 172 -15.17 0.72 -23.58
CA ASP A 172 -15.91 1.90 -24.05
C ASP A 172 -15.56 3.14 -23.22
N MET A 173 -15.48 3.01 -21.90
CA MET A 173 -15.09 4.11 -21.00
C MET A 173 -13.65 4.56 -21.24
N VAL A 174 -12.69 3.65 -21.37
CA VAL A 174 -11.26 4.04 -21.49
C VAL A 174 -10.90 4.61 -22.87
N ASN A 175 -11.65 4.26 -23.93
CA ASN A 175 -11.40 4.76 -25.29
C ASN A 175 -11.44 6.29 -25.40
N GLY A 176 -12.16 6.97 -24.49
CA GLY A 176 -12.27 8.43 -24.45
C GLY A 176 -11.30 9.12 -23.50
N LEU A 177 -10.46 8.39 -22.75
CA LEU A 177 -9.61 8.95 -21.72
C LEU A 177 -8.19 9.20 -22.24
N ASN A 178 -7.69 10.41 -22.01
CA ASN A 178 -6.29 10.74 -22.24
C ASN A 178 -5.49 10.56 -20.95
N VAL A 179 -5.29 9.31 -20.54
CA VAL A 179 -4.54 8.95 -19.32
C VAL A 179 -3.61 7.77 -19.60
N ASP A 180 -2.43 7.78 -18.99
CA ASP A 180 -1.36 6.82 -19.31
C ASP A 180 -1.74 5.37 -18.95
N LYS A 181 -2.36 5.17 -17.78
CA LYS A 181 -2.67 3.86 -17.23
C LYS A 181 -4.14 3.78 -16.85
N THR A 182 -4.82 2.77 -17.37
CA THR A 182 -6.18 2.42 -16.97
C THR A 182 -6.21 0.98 -16.47
N TYR A 183 -7.01 0.73 -15.44
CA TYR A 183 -7.18 -0.60 -14.86
C TYR A 183 -8.66 -0.89 -14.63
N GLN A 184 -9.11 -2.06 -15.06
CA GLN A 184 -10.39 -2.60 -14.64
C GLN A 184 -10.24 -3.18 -13.22
N LEU A 185 -11.25 -3.04 -12.36
CA LEU A 185 -11.31 -3.69 -11.05
C LEU A 185 -12.42 -4.76 -11.01
N TYR A 186 -12.30 -5.71 -10.07
CA TYR A 186 -13.10 -6.94 -9.89
C TYR A 186 -12.91 -8.08 -10.91
N ARG A 187 -12.78 -7.82 -12.21
CA ARG A 187 -12.37 -8.90 -13.14
C ARG A 187 -10.86 -9.12 -13.11
N ASP A 188 -10.11 -8.06 -13.38
CA ASP A 188 -8.65 -8.06 -13.32
C ASP A 188 -8.09 -8.30 -11.93
N TYR A 189 -8.79 -7.97 -10.83
CA TYR A 189 -8.34 -8.36 -9.50
C TYR A 189 -8.43 -9.88 -9.30
N LEU A 190 -9.54 -10.50 -9.71
CA LEU A 190 -9.69 -11.95 -9.62
C LEU A 190 -8.78 -12.69 -10.59
N ASP A 191 -8.50 -12.12 -11.76
CA ASP A 191 -7.70 -12.75 -12.81
C ASP A 191 -6.20 -12.48 -12.65
N ASN A 192 -5.75 -11.29 -12.22
CA ASN A 192 -4.32 -11.00 -12.02
C ASN A 192 -3.71 -11.70 -10.80
N PHE A 193 -4.50 -12.08 -9.80
CA PHE A 193 -4.02 -12.90 -8.67
C PHE A 193 -4.14 -14.41 -8.92
N ARG A 194 -4.62 -14.85 -10.10
CA ARG A 194 -4.44 -16.25 -10.58
C ARG A 194 -3.04 -16.48 -11.14
N ILE A 195 -2.03 -16.12 -10.36
CA ILE A 195 -0.66 -16.58 -10.63
C ILE A 195 -0.63 -18.06 -10.19
N ASN A 196 -0.67 -18.99 -11.15
CA ASN A 196 -0.54 -20.46 -10.99
C ASN A 196 -1.80 -21.33 -10.85
N THR A 197 -2.85 -21.11 -11.66
CA THR A 197 -3.75 -22.24 -12.01
C THR A 197 -3.73 -22.50 -13.50
N VAL A 198 -2.56 -22.87 -14.04
CA VAL A 198 -2.55 -23.67 -15.27
C VAL A 198 -3.02 -25.05 -14.84
N SER A 199 -4.29 -25.35 -15.09
CA SER A 199 -4.80 -26.71 -15.01
C SER A 199 -3.96 -27.55 -15.96
N ARG A 200 -3.10 -28.42 -15.40
CA ARG A 200 -2.53 -29.53 -16.15
C ARG A 200 -3.73 -30.38 -16.58
N ARG A 201 -4.03 -30.35 -17.87
CA ARG A 201 -4.81 -31.40 -18.53
C ARG A 201 -4.00 -32.69 -18.54
#